data_AF-A0A0F9HK47-F1
#
_entry.id   AF-A0A0F9HK47-F1
#
_cell.length_a   1.000
_cell.length_b   1.000
_cell.length_c   1.000
_cell.angle_alpha   90.00
_cell.angle_beta   90.00
_cell.angle_gamma   90.00
#
_symmetry.space_group_name_H-M   'P 1'
#
loop_
_entity.id
_entity.type
_entity.pdbx_description
1 polymer ?
#
loop_
_entity_poly.entity_id
_entity_poly.type
_entity_poly.pdbx_seq_one_letter_code
_entity_poly.pdbx_strand_id
1 'polypeptide(L)'
;MSELLIEEATLDEAVAELSTLHDWLRWTTSQFASSGIFFGHGTDNAWDEAVSLLLPALSLPIDAPKELMHARLTSTEKNRLAGLIAERIN
;
A
#
# COMPACT_ATOMS: atom_id res chain seq x y z
N MET A 1 21.16 11.90 8.63
CA MET A 1 19.80 11.36 8.78
C MET A 1 19.35 11.01 7.38
N SER A 2 19.36 9.73 7.02
CA SER A 2 18.82 9.27 5.74
C SER A 2 17.31 9.46 5.80
N GLU A 3 16.82 10.40 5.01
CA GLU A 3 15.41 10.49 4.65
C GLU A 3 14.98 9.10 4.15
N LEU A 4 14.07 8.43 4.85
CA LEU A 4 13.54 7.12 4.47
C LEU A 4 12.54 7.34 3.34
N LEU A 5 13.06 7.66 2.15
CA LEU A 5 12.27 7.80 0.94
C LEU A 5 12.10 6.43 0.29
N ILE A 6 10.91 6.15 -0.22
CA ILE A 6 10.74 4.99 -1.10
C ILE A 6 11.35 5.33 -2.47
N GLU A 7 12.22 4.45 -2.97
CA GLU A 7 12.88 4.66 -4.27
C GLU A 7 11.88 4.46 -5.42
N GLU A 8 11.99 5.31 -6.45
CA GLU A 8 11.15 5.24 -7.66
C GLU A 8 11.26 3.86 -8.34
N ALA A 9 12.46 3.27 -8.36
CA ALA A 9 12.69 1.93 -8.89
C ALA A 9 11.89 0.85 -8.15
N THR A 10 11.72 0.97 -6.83
CA THR A 10 10.92 0.02 -6.04
C THR A 10 9.43 0.16 -6.35
N LEU A 11 8.94 1.37 -6.63
CA LEU A 11 7.56 1.62 -7.04
C LEU A 11 7.30 1.03 -8.43
N ASP A 12 8.22 1.23 -9.37
CA ASP A 12 8.11 0.69 -10.74
C ASP A 12 8.10 -0.85 -10.74
N GLU A 13 8.96 -1.47 -9.94
CA GLU A 13 8.97 -2.92 -9.74
C GLU A 13 7.62 -3.40 -9.18
N ALA A 14 7.08 -2.72 -8.15
CA ALA A 14 5.79 -3.05 -7.56
C ALA A 14 4.65 -2.94 -8.58
N VAL A 15 4.63 -1.89 -9.41
CA VAL A 15 3.62 -1.71 -10.47
C VAL A 15 3.71 -2.81 -11.53
N ALA A 16 4.93 -3.23 -11.90
CA ALA A 16 5.16 -4.27 -12.90
C ALA A 16 4.76 -5.66 -12.38
N GLU A 17 5.14 -6.00 -11.15
CA GLU A 17 5.10 -7.39 -10.66
C GLU A 17 3.89 -7.71 -9.78
N LEU A 18 3.43 -6.78 -8.93
CA LEU A 18 2.33 -7.05 -8.01
C LEU A 18 1.01 -7.08 -8.77
N SER A 19 0.27 -8.18 -8.66
CA SER A 19 -0.89 -8.43 -9.51
C SER A 19 -2.21 -8.21 -8.80
N THR A 20 -2.29 -8.52 -7.50
CA THR A 20 -3.54 -8.54 -6.73
C THR A 20 -3.54 -7.54 -5.60
N LEU A 21 -4.72 -7.15 -5.13
CA LEU A 21 -4.85 -6.28 -3.95
C LEU A 21 -4.15 -6.85 -2.71
N HIS A 22 -4.13 -8.18 -2.54
CA HIS A 22 -3.39 -8.85 -1.47
C HIS A 22 -1.88 -8.60 -1.61
N ASP A 23 -1.33 -8.73 -2.82
CA ASP A 23 0.09 -8.47 -3.07
C ASP A 23 0.48 -7.04 -2.68
N TRP A 24 -0.37 -6.08 -3.06
CA TRP A 24 -0.22 -4.67 -2.70
C TRP A 24 -0.31 -4.43 -1.21
N LEU A 25 -1.31 -4.98 -0.51
CA LEU A 25 -1.46 -4.84 0.94
C LEU A 25 -0.24 -5.38 1.71
N ARG A 26 0.21 -6.59 1.36
CA ARG A 26 1.42 -7.20 1.96
C ARG A 26 2.66 -6.35 1.71
N TRP A 27 2.85 -5.88 0.47
CA TRP A 27 3.99 -5.06 0.10
C TRP A 27 3.97 -3.70 0.81
N THR A 28 2.86 -2.96 0.74
CA THR A 28 2.68 -1.67 1.43
C THR A 28 2.90 -1.78 2.93
N THR A 29 2.37 -2.84 3.56
CA THR A 29 2.61 -3.11 4.99
C THR A 29 4.10 -3.23 5.30
N SER A 30 4.87 -3.87 4.41
CA SER A 30 6.31 -4.04 4.56
C SER A 30 7.04 -2.69 4.42
N GLN A 31 6.62 -1.86 3.45
CA GLN A 31 7.19 -0.52 3.27
C GLN A 31 6.89 0.38 4.46
N PHE A 32 5.66 0.38 4.98
CA PHE A 32 5.26 1.16 6.17
C PHE A 32 5.95 0.70 7.45
N ALA A 33 6.10 -0.61 7.65
CA ALA A 33 6.86 -1.13 8.79
C ALA A 33 8.35 -0.74 8.72
N SER A 34 8.91 -0.68 7.51
CA SER A 34 10.33 -0.35 7.29
C SER A 34 10.62 1.16 7.30
N SER A 35 9.64 2.00 6.98
CA SER A 35 9.80 3.46 6.93
C SER A 35 9.74 4.15 8.30
N GLY A 36 9.45 3.41 9.38
CA GLY A 36 9.47 3.94 10.75
C GLY A 36 8.45 5.05 11.02
N ILE A 37 7.39 5.14 10.19
CA ILE A 37 6.33 6.13 10.34
C ILE A 37 5.56 5.92 11.65
N PHE A 38 5.18 7.01 12.32
CA PHE A 38 4.46 6.95 13.59
C PHE A 38 2.96 6.71 13.35
N PHE A 39 2.48 5.52 13.65
CA PHE A 39 1.06 5.17 13.64
C PHE A 39 0.41 5.76 14.91
N GLY A 40 -0.29 6.89 14.80
CA GLY A 40 -0.82 7.62 15.96
C GLY A 40 -1.72 6.78 16.88
N HIS A 41 -1.64 7.04 18.20
CA HIS A 41 -2.50 6.58 19.30
C HIS A 41 -3.15 5.18 19.14
N GLY A 42 -2.36 4.12 19.40
CA GLY A 42 -2.91 2.80 19.74
C GLY A 42 -3.37 1.92 18.58
N THR A 43 -3.04 2.29 17.34
CA THR A 43 -3.19 1.41 16.16
C THR A 43 -1.80 0.91 15.76
N ASP A 44 -1.35 -0.17 16.39
CA ASP A 44 0.03 -0.69 16.32
C ASP A 44 0.38 -1.48 15.05
N ASN A 45 -0.38 -1.33 13.95
CA ASN A 45 -0.24 -2.24 12.82
C ASN A 45 -0.17 -1.53 11.46
N ALA A 46 1.01 -1.59 10.83
CA ALA A 46 1.24 -1.16 9.45
C ALA A 46 0.23 -1.76 8.45
N TRP A 47 -0.36 -2.91 8.80
CA TRP A 47 -1.43 -3.54 8.03
C TRP A 47 -2.71 -2.70 7.99
N ASP A 48 -3.18 -2.20 9.14
CA ASP A 48 -4.44 -1.46 9.20
C ASP A 48 -4.33 -0.12 8.46
N GLU A 49 -3.15 0.50 8.51
CA GLU A 49 -2.83 1.69 7.71
C GLU A 49 -2.78 1.37 6.21
N ALA A 50 -2.18 0.24 5.81
CA ALA A 50 -2.20 -0.19 4.41
C ALA A 50 -3.63 -0.44 3.91
N VAL A 51 -4.47 -1.08 4.74
CA VAL A 51 -5.89 -1.33 4.44
C VAL A 51 -6.68 -0.01 4.32
N SER A 52 -6.49 0.91 5.27
CA SER A 52 -7.19 2.20 5.29
C SER A 52 -6.78 3.11 4.12
N LEU A 53 -5.56 2.95 3.59
CA LEU A 53 -5.09 3.68 2.42
C LEU A 53 -5.56 3.04 1.10
N LEU A 54 -5.39 1.71 0.96
CA LEU A 54 -5.57 1.02 -0.33
C LEU A 54 -7.05 0.76 -0.67
N LEU A 55 -7.89 0.38 0.30
CA LEU A 55 -9.30 0.07 0.00
C LEU A 55 -10.07 1.29 -0.52
N PRO A 56 -10.02 2.47 0.13
CA PRO A 56 -10.70 3.66 -0.39
C PRO A 56 -10.15 4.13 -1.73
N ALA A 57 -8.85 3.93 -1.99
CA ALA A 57 -8.24 4.25 -3.27
C ALA A 57 -8.83 3.43 -4.44
N LEU A 58 -9.30 2.21 -4.15
CA LEU A 58 -10.02 1.34 -5.08
C LEU A 58 -11.55 1.46 -4.97
N SER A 59 -12.05 2.45 -4.21
CA SER A 59 -13.48 2.62 -3.93
C SER A 59 -14.12 1.37 -3.31
N LEU A 60 -13.34 0.61 -2.53
CA LEU A 60 -13.79 -0.56 -1.79
C LEU A 60 -14.10 -0.17 -0.33
N PRO A 61 -15.17 -0.73 0.26
CA PRO A 61 -15.45 -0.53 1.68
C PRO A 61 -14.52 -1.41 2.54
N ILE A 62 -14.36 -1.06 3.82
CA ILE A 62 -13.44 -1.78 4.73
C ILE A 62 -13.87 -3.22 5.03
N ASP A 63 -15.16 -3.51 4.86
CA ASP A 63 -15.79 -4.83 4.99
C ASP A 63 -15.92 -5.55 3.63
N ALA A 64 -15.19 -5.09 2.61
CA ALA A 64 -15.15 -5.74 1.30
C ALA A 64 -14.89 -7.26 1.43
N PRO A 65 -15.57 -8.10 0.62
CA PRO A 65 -15.36 -9.54 0.65
C PRO A 65 -13.88 -9.91 0.45
N LYS A 66 -13.38 -10.83 1.27
CA LYS A 66 -11.98 -11.29 1.21
C LYS A 66 -11.56 -11.83 -0.16
N GLU A 67 -12.53 -12.31 -0.95
CA GLU A 67 -12.31 -12.76 -2.33
C GLU A 67 -11.76 -11.65 -3.24
N LEU A 68 -12.15 -10.40 -2.99
CA LEU A 68 -11.64 -9.25 -3.75
C LEU A 68 -10.16 -8.99 -3.53
N MET A 69 -9.57 -9.50 -2.43
CA MET A 69 -8.13 -9.39 -2.20
C MET A 69 -7.32 -10.12 -3.28
N HIS A 70 -7.88 -11.18 -3.87
CA HIS A 70 -7.24 -11.92 -4.95
C HIS A 70 -7.59 -11.39 -6.35
N ALA A 71 -8.41 -10.34 -6.44
CA ALA A 71 -8.73 -9.70 -7.71
C ALA A 71 -7.49 -9.01 -8.28
N ARG A 72 -7.33 -9.08 -9.61
CA ARG A 72 -6.24 -8.41 -10.31
C ARG A 72 -6.52 -6.92 -10.43
N LEU A 73 -5.50 -6.12 -10.21
CA LEU A 73 -5.55 -4.68 -10.42
C LEU A 73 -5.13 -4.33 -11.84
N THR A 74 -5.82 -3.36 -12.42
CA THR A 74 -5.44 -2.71 -13.68
C THR A 74 -4.17 -1.88 -13.49
N SER A 75 -3.44 -1.63 -14.56
CA SER A 75 -2.24 -0.78 -14.49
C SER A 75 -2.54 0.62 -13.97
N THR A 76 -3.72 1.19 -14.27
CA THR A 76 -4.13 2.50 -13.74
C THR A 76 -4.31 2.48 -12.23
N GLU A 77 -4.96 1.44 -11.69
CA GLU A 77 -5.10 1.26 -10.24
C GLU A 77 -3.74 1.10 -9.58
N LYS A 78 -2.87 0.25 -10.12
CA LYS A 78 -1.51 0.06 -9.60
C LYS A 78 -0.72 1.38 -9.50
N ASN A 79 -0.70 2.17 -10.57
CA ASN A 79 -0.02 3.47 -10.58
C ASN A 79 -0.60 4.45 -9.55
N ARG A 80 -1.94 4.45 -9.39
CA ARG A 80 -2.60 5.26 -8.36
C ARG A 80 -2.19 4.84 -6.95
N LEU A 81 -2.14 3.54 -6.67
CA LEU A 81 -1.71 3.02 -5.38
C LEU A 81 -0.25 3.36 -5.09
N ALA A 82 0.65 3.18 -6.07
CA ALA A 82 2.06 3.54 -5.95
C ALA A 82 2.25 5.01 -5.55
N GLY A 83 1.54 5.94 -6.21
CA GLY A 83 1.60 7.37 -5.88
C GLY A 83 1.17 7.67 -4.45
N LEU A 84 0.05 7.09 -4.00
CA LEU A 84 -0.45 7.28 -2.64
C LEU A 84 0.51 6.73 -1.57
N ILE A 85 1.14 5.59 -1.84
CA ILE A 85 2.12 4.98 -0.92
C ILE A 85 3.37 5.85 -0.82
N ALA A 86 3.85 6.38 -1.95
CA ALA A 86 4.98 7.30 -1.98
C ALA A 86 4.70 8.58 -1.21
N GLU A 87 3.53 9.20 -1.41
CA GLU A 87 3.08 10.39 -0.66
C GLU A 87 2.95 10.13 0.86
N ARG A 88 2.67 8.89 1.26
CA ARG A 88 2.50 8.55 2.68
C ARG A 88 3.83 8.31 3.40
N ILE A 89 4.83 7.79 2.68
CA ILE A 89 6.16 7.45 3.23
C ILE A 89 7.08 8.68 3.25
N ASN A 90 7.04 9.49 2.20
CA ASN A 90 7.89 10.67 2.00
C ASN A 90 7.32 11.91 2.72
#